data_AF-A0A368EX23-F1
#
_entry.id   AF-A0A368EX23-F1
#
_cell.length_a   1.000
_cell.length_b   1.000
_cell.length_c   1.000
_cell.angle_alpha   90.00
_cell.angle_beta   90.00
_cell.angle_gamma   90.00
#
_symmetry.space_group_name_H-M   'P 1'
#
loop_
_entity.id
_entity.type
_entity.pdbx_description
1 polymer ?
#
loop_
_entity_poly.entity_id
_entity_poly.type
_entity_poly.pdbx_seq_one_letter_code
_entity_poly.pdbx_strand_id
1 'polypeptide(L)'
;MDFQACIDGGYTNNLPDFDDIRTITVSPFSGHAEISPRDEANFFDWKMTVSNQIMNVNLQNIVRGAQALFPPSRAVIQSYYDLGYKDTLKFLIKHDIVQRPQGTEV
;
A
#
# COMPACT_ATOMS: atom_id res chain seq x y z
N MET A 1 -7.55 -34.23 -11.16
CA MET A 1 -7.09 -32.96 -10.59
C MET A 1 -6.95 -32.02 -11.77
N ASP A 2 -7.87 -31.07 -11.88
CA ASP A 2 -7.84 -30.11 -12.98
C ASP A 2 -6.74 -29.09 -12.69
N PHE A 3 -5.72 -29.05 -13.56
CA PHE A 3 -4.65 -28.07 -13.45
C PHE A 3 -5.18 -26.72 -13.95
N GLN A 4 -5.69 -25.91 -13.03
CA GLN A 4 -6.04 -24.52 -13.31
C GLN A 4 -4.78 -23.65 -13.22
N ALA A 5 -4.56 -22.81 -14.24
CA ALA A 5 -3.48 -21.83 -14.22
C ALA A 5 -3.82 -20.71 -13.22
N CYS A 6 -2.89 -20.43 -12.30
CA CYS A 6 -3.00 -19.35 -11.32
C CYS A 6 -2.08 -18.19 -11.70
N ILE A 7 -2.55 -16.96 -11.50
CA ILE A 7 -1.77 -15.73 -11.60
C ILE A 7 -1.72 -15.07 -10.22
N ASP A 8 -0.73 -14.20 -10.01
CA ASP A 8 -0.62 -13.41 -8.79
C ASP A 8 -1.86 -12.52 -8.58
N GLY A 9 -2.35 -12.49 -7.33
CA GLY A 9 -3.57 -11.77 -6.93
C GLY A 9 -3.49 -10.26 -7.16
N GLY A 10 -2.28 -9.68 -7.18
CA GLY A 10 -2.07 -8.26 -7.44
C GLY A 10 -2.47 -7.81 -8.85
N TYR A 11 -2.64 -8.74 -9.80
CA TYR A 11 -3.18 -8.46 -11.14
C TYR A 11 -4.71 -8.56 -11.23
N THR A 12 -5.39 -8.88 -10.12
CA THR A 12 -6.85 -9.07 -10.11
C THR A 12 -7.53 -8.25 -9.00
N ASN A 13 -7.17 -8.49 -7.74
CA ASN A 13 -7.72 -7.80 -6.57
C ASN A 13 -6.61 -7.54 -5.54
N ASN A 14 -5.82 -6.49 -5.75
CA ASN A 14 -4.61 -6.16 -5.00
C ASN A 14 -4.88 -5.54 -3.63
N LEU A 15 -5.98 -4.77 -3.49
CA LEU A 15 -6.46 -4.24 -2.22
C LEU A 15 -7.89 -4.73 -1.97
N PRO A 16 -8.09 -6.00 -1.59
CA PRO A 16 -9.42 -6.46 -1.22
C PRO A 16 -9.96 -5.63 -0.05
N ASP A 17 -11.23 -5.27 -0.12
CA ASP A 17 -11.99 -4.61 0.95
C ASP A 17 -13.22 -5.47 1.25
N PHE A 18 -13.59 -5.55 2.52
CA PHE A 18 -14.66 -6.42 3.01
C PHE A 18 -15.72 -5.57 3.72
N ASP A 19 -16.99 -5.75 3.33
CA ASP A 19 -18.10 -4.94 3.87
C ASP A 19 -18.43 -5.28 5.34
N ASP A 20 -18.12 -6.50 5.78
CA ASP A 20 -18.47 -7.04 7.10
C ASP A 20 -17.40 -6.84 8.17
N ILE A 21 -16.15 -6.58 7.76
CA ILE A 21 -15.02 -6.40 8.68
C ILE A 21 -14.19 -5.19 8.24
N ARG A 22 -13.81 -4.36 9.21
CA ARG A 22 -12.94 -3.21 8.97
C ARG A 22 -11.59 -3.65 8.38
N THR A 23 -11.32 -3.26 7.14
CA THR A 23 -10.08 -3.61 6.42
C THR A 23 -9.13 -2.43 6.31
N ILE A 24 -8.01 -2.45 7.05
CA ILE A 24 -6.98 -1.41 6.93
C ILE A 24 -6.20 -1.65 5.63
N THR A 25 -6.25 -0.68 4.71
CA THR A 25 -5.58 -0.79 3.40
C THR A 25 -4.14 -0.26 3.44
N VAL A 26 -3.22 -1.02 2.86
CA VAL A 26 -1.78 -0.68 2.82
C VAL A 26 -1.27 -0.79 1.39
N SER A 27 -0.66 0.26 0.87
CA SER A 27 -0.13 0.29 -0.50
C SER A 27 1.29 0.87 -0.53
N PRO A 28 2.23 0.27 -1.29
CA PRO A 28 3.53 0.88 -1.52
C PRO A 28 3.44 2.09 -2.48
N PHE A 29 2.29 2.34 -3.11
CA PHE A 29 2.05 3.46 -4.02
C PHE A 29 1.24 4.55 -3.33
N SER A 30 1.58 5.81 -3.55
CA SER A 30 0.77 6.94 -3.09
C SER A 30 -0.60 6.93 -3.79
N GLY A 31 -1.67 7.20 -3.05
CA GLY A 31 -3.03 7.05 -3.57
C GLY A 31 -4.09 7.08 -2.49
N HIS A 32 -5.09 6.20 -2.62
CA HIS A 32 -6.25 6.14 -1.72
C HIS A 32 -6.07 5.22 -0.50
N ALA A 33 -5.07 4.34 -0.51
CA ALA A 33 -4.83 3.44 0.61
C ALA A 33 -4.50 4.23 1.88
N GLU A 34 -5.00 3.76 3.02
CA GLU A 34 -4.93 4.48 4.30
C GLU A 34 -3.50 4.59 4.84
N ILE A 35 -2.70 3.55 4.59
CA ILE A 35 -1.27 3.52 4.83
C ILE A 35 -0.58 3.49 3.47
N SER A 36 -0.03 4.63 3.06
CA SER A 36 0.69 4.77 1.79
C SER A 36 1.68 5.95 1.84
N PRO A 37 2.66 5.99 0.91
CA PRO A 37 3.54 7.13 0.77
C PRO A 37 2.77 8.44 0.55
N ARG A 38 3.20 9.51 1.21
CA ARG A 38 2.68 10.87 1.00
C ARG A 38 3.64 11.65 0.12
N ASP A 39 3.57 11.39 -1.18
CA ASP A 39 4.34 12.15 -2.17
C ASP A 39 3.88 13.60 -2.21
N GLU A 40 4.76 14.52 -2.63
CA GLU A 40 4.37 15.91 -2.83
C GLU A 40 3.22 16.03 -3.83
N ALA A 41 2.33 16.98 -3.57
CA ALA A 41 1.19 17.21 -4.44
C ALA A 41 1.68 17.68 -5.81
N ASN A 42 1.28 16.95 -6.86
CA ASN A 42 1.43 17.42 -8.22
C ASN A 42 0.45 18.56 -8.49
N PHE A 43 0.76 19.39 -9.49
CA PHE A 43 -0.17 20.41 -10.01
C PHE A 43 -1.52 19.82 -10.46
N PHE A 44 -1.54 18.54 -10.84
CA PHE A 44 -2.73 17.81 -11.26
C PHE A 44 -2.91 16.54 -10.39
N ASP A 45 -4.09 16.37 -9.78
CA ASP A 45 -4.46 15.19 -8.99
C ASP A 45 -5.02 14.07 -9.89
N TRP A 46 -4.18 13.54 -10.77
CA TRP A 46 -4.56 12.42 -11.64
C TRP A 46 -4.43 11.10 -10.90
N LYS A 47 -5.44 10.24 -11.02
CA LYS A 47 -5.49 8.92 -10.38
C LYS A 47 -5.73 7.83 -11.42
N MET A 48 -5.17 6.66 -11.18
CA MET A 48 -5.45 5.45 -11.94
C MET A 48 -5.93 4.35 -11.00
N THR A 49 -6.75 3.44 -11.51
CA THR A 49 -7.20 2.25 -10.77
C THR A 49 -6.67 1.01 -11.47
N VAL A 50 -5.97 0.15 -10.72
CA VAL A 50 -5.46 -1.14 -11.18
C VAL A 50 -5.76 -2.18 -10.11
N SER A 51 -6.43 -3.28 -10.46
CA SER A 51 -6.68 -4.41 -9.54
C SER A 51 -7.24 -3.99 -8.17
N ASN A 52 -8.32 -3.21 -8.15
CA ASN A 52 -8.91 -2.63 -6.93
C ASN A 52 -8.02 -1.67 -6.12
N GLN A 53 -6.89 -1.21 -6.69
CA GLN A 53 -6.03 -0.22 -6.06
C GLN A 53 -6.05 1.10 -6.83
N ILE A 54 -6.40 2.18 -6.13
CA ILE A 54 -6.34 3.55 -6.66
C ILE A 54 -5.01 4.18 -6.27
N MET A 55 -4.23 4.59 -7.27
CA MET A 55 -2.92 5.23 -7.10
C MET A 55 -2.81 6.53 -7.88
N ASN A 56 -1.97 7.44 -7.39
CA ASN A 56 -1.68 8.70 -8.06
C ASN A 56 -0.81 8.47 -9.30
N VAL A 57 -1.10 9.20 -10.37
CA VAL A 57 -0.27 9.23 -11.58
C VAL A 57 0.85 10.23 -11.35
N ASN A 58 2.00 9.74 -10.88
CA ASN A 58 3.19 10.55 -10.62
C ASN A 58 4.47 9.76 -10.89
N LEU A 59 5.60 10.48 -10.99
CA LEU A 59 6.89 9.87 -11.30
C LEU A 59 7.34 8.90 -10.21
N GLN A 60 7.04 9.21 -8.94
CA GLN A 60 7.40 8.40 -7.79
C GLN A 60 6.74 7.01 -7.86
N ASN A 61 5.46 6.93 -8.19
CA ASN A 61 4.72 5.68 -8.36
C ASN A 61 5.16 4.90 -9.60
N ILE A 62 5.54 5.59 -10.68
CA ILE A 62 6.14 4.92 -11.86
C ILE A 62 7.45 4.23 -11.46
N VAL A 63 8.31 4.92 -10.71
CA VAL A 63 9.57 4.35 -10.19
C VAL A 63 9.28 3.17 -9.26
N ARG A 64 8.34 3.30 -8.32
CA ARG A 64 7.93 2.19 -7.43
C ARG A 64 7.38 1.00 -8.20
N GLY A 65 6.60 1.24 -9.26
CA GLY A 65 6.04 0.18 -10.10
C GLY A 65 7.12 -0.60 -10.85
N ALA A 66 8.09 0.11 -11.44
CA ALA A 66 9.25 -0.52 -12.05
C ALA A 66 10.06 -1.34 -11.05
N GLN A 67 10.24 -0.82 -9.83
CA GLN A 67 10.99 -1.48 -8.76
C GLN A 67 10.24 -2.66 -8.11
N ALA A 68 8.92 -2.70 -8.20
CA ALA A 68 8.11 -3.85 -7.80
C ALA A 68 8.30 -5.04 -8.77
N LEU A 69 8.47 -4.76 -10.07
CA LEU A 69 8.75 -5.78 -11.08
C LEU A 69 10.22 -6.20 -11.10
N PHE A 70 11.12 -5.24 -10.89
CA PHE A 70 12.57 -5.45 -10.91
C PHE A 70 13.16 -4.93 -9.59
N PRO A 71 13.49 -5.83 -8.64
CA PRO A 71 13.95 -5.43 -7.32
C PRO A 71 15.12 -4.44 -7.38
N PRO A 72 15.03 -3.30 -6.66
CA PRO A 72 16.09 -2.31 -6.64
C PRO A 72 17.24 -2.74 -5.72
N SER A 73 18.21 -1.85 -5.49
CA SER A 73 19.30 -2.13 -4.55
C SER A 73 18.77 -2.31 -3.12
N ARG A 74 19.53 -3.05 -2.29
CA ARG A 74 19.18 -3.26 -0.87
C ARG A 74 18.96 -1.96 -0.11
N ALA A 75 19.72 -0.91 -0.43
CA ALA A 75 19.56 0.40 0.20
C ALA A 75 18.19 1.03 -0.11
N VAL A 76 17.67 0.85 -1.33
CA VAL A 76 16.34 1.33 -1.71
C VAL A 76 15.24 0.50 -1.05
N ILE A 77 15.41 -0.82 -0.96
CA ILE A 77 14.46 -1.67 -0.23
C ILE A 77 14.41 -1.28 1.25
N GLN A 78 15.55 -1.00 1.87
CA GLN A 78 15.61 -0.54 3.27
C GLN A 78 14.89 0.80 3.44
N SER A 79 15.03 1.73 2.48
CA SER A 79 14.31 3.01 2.56
C SER A 79 12.80 2.83 2.46
N TYR A 80 12.31 1.88 1.65
CA TYR A 80 10.89 1.53 1.60
C TYR A 80 10.39 0.91 2.91
N TYR A 81 11.18 0.06 3.56
CA TYR A 81 10.86 -0.44 4.89
C TYR A 81 10.70 0.71 5.90
N ASP A 82 11.67 1.62 5.96
CA ASP A 82 11.65 2.75 6.89
C ASP A 82 10.48 3.70 6.62
N LEU A 83 10.12 3.90 5.34
CA LEU A 83 8.96 4.69 4.93
C LEU A 83 7.66 4.02 5.36
N GLY A 84 7.49 2.72 5.08
CA GLY A 84 6.31 1.95 5.49
C GLY A 84 6.10 1.96 7.01
N TYR A 85 7.18 1.86 7.79
CA TYR A 85 7.13 2.04 9.24
C TYR A 85 6.58 3.42 9.63
N LYS A 86 7.14 4.49 9.05
CA LYS A 86 6.71 5.87 9.34
C LYS A 86 5.26 6.12 8.94
N ASP A 87 4.82 5.62 7.79
CA ASP A 87 3.45 5.82 7.31
C ASP A 87 2.44 5.04 8.17
N THR A 88 2.81 3.84 8.61
CA THR A 88 2.02 3.06 9.58
C THR A 88 1.94 3.79 10.92
N LEU A 89 3.05 4.32 11.45
CA LEU A 89 3.04 5.07 12.70
C LEU A 89 2.17 6.32 12.61
N LYS A 90 2.21 7.05 11.51
CA LYS A 90 1.32 8.20 11.28
C LYS A 90 -0.15 7.78 11.27
N PHE A 91 -0.48 6.65 10.67
CA PHE A 91 -1.83 6.10 10.70
C PHE A 91 -2.26 5.79 12.14
N LEU A 92 -1.44 5.06 12.91
CA LEU A 92 -1.75 4.71 14.29
C LEU A 92 -1.97 5.95 15.17
N ILE A 93 -1.13 6.99 15.03
CA ILE A 93 -1.27 8.27 15.74
C ILE A 93 -2.56 8.98 15.33
N LYS A 94 -2.83 9.09 14.03
CA LYS A 94 -4.03 9.75 13.50
C LYS A 94 -5.33 9.11 14.04
N HIS A 95 -5.30 7.81 14.28
CA HIS A 95 -6.44 7.03 14.74
C HIS A 95 -6.43 6.76 16.26
N ASP A 96 -5.48 7.32 17.01
CA ASP A 96 -5.34 7.14 18.47
C ASP A 96 -5.26 5.67 18.92
N ILE A 97 -4.57 4.83 18.14
CA ILE A 97 -4.41 3.39 18.37
C ILE A 97 -2.94 2.96 18.43
N VAL A 98 -2.06 3.90 18.78
CA VAL A 98 -0.61 3.63 18.92
C VAL A 98 -0.33 2.61 20.02
N GLN A 99 -1.13 2.66 21.09
CA GLN A 99 -1.08 1.68 22.15
C GLN A 99 -2.24 0.70 21.99
N ARG A 100 -1.93 -0.57 22.20
CA ARG A 100 -2.96 -1.60 22.32
C ARG A 100 -3.78 -1.32 23.59
N PRO A 101 -5.13 -1.27 23.52
CA PRO A 101 -5.96 -1.30 24.72
C PRO A 101 -5.61 -2.54 25.55
N GLN A 102 -5.46 -2.39 26.87
CA GLN A 102 -5.20 -3.53 27.75
C GLN A 102 -6.24 -4.64 27.54
N GLY A 103 -5.78 -5.87 27.27
CA GLY A 103 -6.60 -7.08 27.38
C GLY A 103 -7.14 -7.72 26.10
N THR A 104 -6.63 -7.43 24.91
CA THR A 104 -7.28 -7.94 23.68
C THR A 104 -6.95 -9.36 23.20
N GLU A 105 -6.16 -10.23 23.84
CA GLU A 105 -5.66 -11.55 23.30
C GLU A 105 -5.29 -11.64 21.78
N VAL A 106 -4.52 -12.63 21.34
CA VAL A 106 -4.11 -12.75 19.91
C VAL A 106 -4.42 -14.16 19.43
#